data_AF-A0A1F0BWR1-F1
#
_entry.id   AF-A0A1F0BWR1-F1
#
_cell.length_a   1.000
_cell.length_b   1.000
_cell.length_c   1.000
_cell.angle_alpha   90.00
_cell.angle_beta   90.00
_cell.angle_gamma   90.00
#
_symmetry.space_group_name_H-M   'P 1'
#
loop_
_entity.id
_entity.type
_entity.pdbx_description
1 polymer ?
#
loop_
_entity_poly.entity_id
_entity_poly.type
_entity_poly.pdbx_seq_one_letter_code
_entity_poly.pdbx_strand_id
1 'polypeptide(L)'
;MPRYTTLTDFVNTQIEKFEIPDTEKNRNKLRIKFTRELQRLGYWDTAEKKVIGRNETRLFSDQQLNHLSIEVEPYLLKQGNVDIEELEEYRQSLENYVEEIRNQTNESYQQQLEAEQYEPPKVTKREAMEVMLTALFEKFFEPLDVQKWNQDKATTHFAELTDMTDTDYVLASMRLNNPVQSYTREK
;
A
#
# COMPACT_ATOMS: atom_id res chain seq x y z
N MET A 1 11.38 -19.96 -19.13
CA MET A 1 11.31 -19.20 -20.41
C MET A 1 11.59 -17.74 -20.08
N PRO A 2 12.54 -17.06 -20.75
CA PRO A 2 12.74 -15.64 -20.55
C PRO A 2 11.45 -14.88 -20.90
N ARG A 3 11.00 -14.01 -20.00
CA ARG A 3 9.86 -13.13 -20.25
C ARG A 3 10.34 -11.96 -21.09
N TYR A 4 9.66 -11.74 -22.20
CA TYR A 4 9.96 -10.64 -23.11
C TYR A 4 8.81 -9.65 -23.06
N THR A 5 9.16 -8.38 -22.96
CA THR A 5 8.20 -7.29 -22.84
C THR A 5 8.47 -6.27 -23.94
N THR A 6 7.41 -5.72 -24.52
CA THR A 6 7.55 -4.67 -25.54
C THR A 6 7.84 -3.33 -24.87
N LEU A 7 8.46 -2.39 -25.59
CA LEU A 7 8.66 -1.04 -25.07
C LEU A 7 7.34 -0.36 -24.68
N THR A 8 6.27 -0.62 -25.43
CA THR A 8 4.94 -0.05 -25.15
C THR A 8 4.40 -0.54 -23.82
N ASP A 9 4.49 -1.85 -23.57
CA ASP A 9 4.04 -2.44 -22.30
C ASP A 9 4.87 -1.89 -21.14
N PHE A 10 6.20 -1.80 -21.32
CA PHE A 10 7.08 -1.21 -20.31
C PHE A 10 6.71 0.25 -20.00
N VAL A 11 6.40 1.07 -21.01
CA VAL A 11 5.92 2.46 -20.80
C VAL A 11 4.65 2.49 -19.97
N ASN A 12 3.67 1.64 -20.29
CA ASN A 12 2.42 1.60 -19.53
C ASN A 12 2.67 1.19 -18.06
N THR A 13 3.52 0.19 -17.82
CA THR A 13 3.90 -0.22 -16.47
C THR A 13 4.59 0.91 -15.68
N GLN A 14 5.46 1.70 -16.32
CA GLN A 14 6.11 2.82 -15.65
C GLN A 14 5.15 3.98 -15.36
N ILE A 15 4.17 4.24 -16.24
CA ILE A 15 3.14 5.25 -16.02
C ILE A 15 2.32 4.92 -14.78
N GLU A 16 1.88 3.66 -14.66
CA GLU A 16 1.14 3.19 -13.49
C GLU A 16 2.00 3.23 -12.22
N LYS A 17 3.23 2.71 -12.28
CA LYS A 17 4.13 2.63 -11.11
C LYS A 17 4.48 3.99 -10.52
N PHE A 18 4.66 5.02 -11.35
CA PHE A 18 5.07 6.36 -10.92
C PHE A 18 3.90 7.37 -10.88
N GLU A 19 2.67 6.87 -11.02
CA GLU A 19 1.44 7.69 -11.05
C GLU A 19 1.53 8.88 -12.02
N ILE A 20 2.19 8.68 -13.16
CA ILE A 20 2.35 9.73 -14.17
C ILE A 20 0.99 9.90 -14.88
N PRO A 21 0.49 11.13 -15.11
CA PRO A 21 -0.77 11.32 -15.83
C PRO A 21 -0.76 10.64 -17.20
N ASP A 22 -1.71 9.74 -17.41
CA ASP A 22 -1.79 8.93 -18.62
C ASP A 22 -2.33 9.75 -19.80
N THR A 23 -1.43 10.47 -20.46
CA THR A 23 -1.72 11.26 -21.65
C THR A 23 -0.85 10.81 -22.81
N GLU A 24 -1.34 10.94 -24.04
CA GLU A 24 -0.57 10.62 -25.25
C GLU A 24 0.77 11.38 -25.30
N LYS A 25 0.78 12.62 -24.83
CA LYS A 25 1.98 13.45 -24.71
C LYS A 25 3.03 12.82 -23.77
N ASN A 26 2.59 12.33 -22.60
CA ASN A 26 3.49 11.69 -21.63
C ASN A 26 3.97 10.32 -22.11
N ARG A 27 3.09 9.50 -22.69
CA ARG A 27 3.47 8.23 -23.34
C ARG A 27 4.53 8.43 -24.40
N ASN A 28 4.35 9.42 -25.28
CA ASN A 28 5.32 9.73 -26.34
C ASN A 28 6.66 10.23 -25.78
N LYS A 29 6.65 11.12 -24.78
CA LYS A 29 7.88 11.57 -24.10
C LYS A 29 8.65 10.41 -23.47
N LEU A 30 7.96 9.55 -22.74
CA LEU A 30 8.56 8.37 -22.09
C LEU A 30 9.13 7.42 -23.12
N ARG A 31 8.37 7.12 -24.18
CA ARG A 31 8.84 6.27 -25.27
C ARG A 31 10.11 6.81 -25.93
N ILE A 32 10.19 8.12 -26.19
CA ILE A 32 11.39 8.77 -26.74
C ILE A 32 12.56 8.66 -25.75
N LYS A 33 12.35 8.96 -24.46
CA LYS A 33 13.38 8.88 -23.43
C LYS A 33 13.93 7.45 -23.31
N PHE A 34 13.04 6.47 -23.20
CA PHE A 34 13.43 5.07 -23.06
C PHE A 34 14.13 4.54 -24.32
N THR A 35 13.69 4.95 -25.52
CA THR A 35 14.39 4.60 -26.77
C THR A 35 15.82 5.13 -26.78
N ARG A 36 16.04 6.39 -26.37
CA ARG A 36 17.39 6.98 -26.29
C ARG A 36 18.27 6.26 -25.29
N GLU A 37 17.75 5.89 -24.13
CA GLU A 37 18.51 5.14 -23.13
C GLU A 37 18.82 3.72 -23.58
N LEU A 38 17.87 3.02 -24.21
CA LEU A 38 18.09 1.69 -24.79
C LEU A 38 19.15 1.72 -25.89
N GLN A 39 19.23 2.80 -26.68
CA GLN A 39 20.30 3.00 -27.66
C GLN A 39 21.64 3.24 -26.98
N ARG A 40 21.69 4.10 -25.95
CA ARG A 40 22.91 4.37 -25.17
C ARG A 40 23.46 3.10 -24.50
N LEU A 41 22.57 2.24 -23.99
CA LEU A 41 22.92 0.97 -23.36
C LEU A 41 23.28 -0.14 -24.39
N GLY A 42 23.14 0.13 -25.69
CA GLY A 42 23.38 -0.86 -26.74
C GLY A 42 22.32 -1.97 -26.85
N TYR A 43 21.21 -1.84 -26.14
CA TYR A 43 20.11 -2.82 -26.13
C TYR A 43 19.14 -2.64 -27.30
N TRP A 44 19.09 -1.46 -27.91
CA TRP A 44 18.16 -1.18 -28.99
C TRP A 44 18.40 -2.00 -30.27
N ASP A 45 19.67 -2.14 -30.64
CA ASP A 45 20.07 -2.84 -31.87
C ASP A 45 20.27 -4.35 -31.64
N THR A 46 20.54 -4.75 -30.40
CA THR A 46 20.69 -6.16 -29.98
C THR A 46 19.37 -6.81 -29.55
N ALA A 47 18.29 -6.04 -29.44
CA ALA A 47 16.97 -6.54 -29.08
C ALA A 47 16.41 -7.52 -30.13
N GLU A 48 15.78 -8.58 -29.64
CA GLU A 48 15.09 -9.55 -30.48
C GLU A 48 13.91 -8.87 -31.19
N LYS A 49 13.73 -9.18 -32.48
CA LYS A 49 12.63 -8.65 -33.28
C LYS A 49 11.63 -9.75 -33.57
N LYS A 50 10.36 -9.48 -33.30
CA LYS A 50 9.25 -10.38 -33.61
C LYS A 50 8.22 -9.65 -34.46
N VAL A 51 7.77 -10.30 -35.54
CA VAL A 51 6.66 -9.78 -36.34
C VAL A 51 5.37 -9.99 -35.54
N ILE A 52 4.72 -8.90 -35.17
CA ILE A 52 3.41 -8.90 -34.50
C ILE A 52 2.45 -8.18 -35.44
N GLY A 53 1.53 -8.94 -36.06
CA GLY A 53 0.65 -8.42 -37.11
C GLY A 53 1.44 -8.08 -38.38
N ARG A 54 1.39 -6.81 -38.82
CA ARG A 54 2.13 -6.30 -40.00
C ARG A 54 3.47 -5.66 -39.67
N ASN A 55 3.80 -5.49 -38.39
CA ASN A 55 4.95 -4.68 -37.94
C ASN A 55 5.98 -5.54 -37.18
N GLU A 56 7.26 -5.25 -37.38
CA GLU A 56 8.33 -5.75 -36.52
C GLU A 56 8.36 -4.99 -35.19
N THR A 57 8.17 -5.72 -34.09
CA THR A 57 8.24 -5.18 -32.73
C THR A 57 9.49 -5.71 -32.04
N ARG A 58 10.21 -4.81 -31.35
CA ARG A 58 11.37 -5.18 -30.53
C ARG A 58 10.92 -5.71 -29.18
N LEU A 59 11.59 -6.75 -28.74
CA LEU A 59 11.37 -7.44 -27.48
C LEU A 59 12.60 -7.28 -26.59
N PHE A 60 12.36 -6.93 -25.34
CA PHE A 60 13.40 -6.72 -24.34
C PHE A 60 13.26 -7.74 -23.22
N SER A 61 14.38 -8.27 -22.75
CA SER A 61 14.39 -9.18 -21.60
C SER A 61 14.22 -8.41 -20.29
N ASP A 62 13.79 -9.11 -19.22
CA ASP A 62 13.66 -8.51 -17.89
C ASP A 62 14.97 -7.89 -17.39
N GLN A 63 16.13 -8.47 -17.72
CA GLN A 63 17.44 -7.92 -17.37
C GLN A 63 17.70 -6.57 -18.06
N GLN A 64 17.40 -6.47 -19.35
CA GLN A 64 17.55 -5.21 -20.10
C GLN A 64 16.62 -4.13 -19.56
N LEU A 65 15.38 -4.50 -19.22
CA LEU A 65 14.39 -3.57 -18.71
C LEU A 65 14.67 -3.15 -17.25
N ASN A 66 15.23 -4.04 -16.43
CA ASN A 66 15.65 -3.66 -15.08
C ASN A 66 16.80 -2.65 -15.12
N HIS A 67 17.80 -2.88 -15.98
CA HIS A 67 18.90 -1.93 -16.17
C HIS A 67 18.38 -0.59 -16.71
N LEU A 68 17.48 -0.61 -17.71
CA LEU A 68 16.81 0.59 -18.19
C LEU A 68 16.09 1.31 -17.04
N SER A 69 15.33 0.58 -16.22
CA SER A 69 14.55 1.13 -15.10
C SER A 69 15.41 1.90 -14.12
N ILE A 70 16.60 1.41 -13.79
CA ILE A 70 17.55 2.08 -12.89
C ILE A 70 18.00 3.41 -13.52
N GLU A 71 18.38 3.38 -14.80
CA GLU A 71 18.90 4.58 -15.49
C GLU A 71 17.82 5.66 -15.71
N VAL A 72 16.56 5.26 -15.88
CA VAL A 72 15.46 6.21 -16.10
C VAL A 72 14.75 6.63 -14.81
N GLU A 73 15.00 5.97 -13.67
CA GLU A 73 14.34 6.26 -12.40
C GLU A 73 14.42 7.75 -12.02
N PRO A 74 15.58 8.44 -12.08
CA PRO A 74 15.65 9.86 -11.72
C PRO A 74 14.80 10.75 -12.62
N TYR A 75 14.58 10.35 -13.88
CA TYR A 75 13.70 11.05 -14.79
C TYR A 75 12.22 10.79 -14.46
N LEU A 76 11.87 9.55 -14.11
CA LEU A 76 10.51 9.16 -13.76
C LEU A 76 10.04 9.81 -12.46
N LEU A 77 10.90 9.86 -11.43
CA LEU A 77 10.61 10.55 -10.18
C LEU A 77 10.29 12.04 -10.40
N LYS A 78 10.98 12.70 -11.34
CA LYS A 78 10.70 14.11 -11.69
C LYS A 78 9.42 14.32 -12.50
N GLN A 79 8.91 13.27 -13.17
CA GLN A 79 7.68 13.36 -13.96
C GLN A 79 6.45 12.90 -13.17
N GLY A 80 6.63 12.02 -12.19
CA GLY A 80 5.60 11.62 -11.24
C GLY A 80 5.34 12.67 -10.17
N ASN A 81 4.30 12.45 -9.38
CA ASN A 81 3.94 13.29 -8.24
C ASN A 81 4.56 12.74 -6.94
N VAL A 82 5.82 12.30 -7.01
CA VAL A 82 6.53 11.69 -5.87
C VAL A 82 7.34 12.77 -5.16
N ASP A 83 7.18 12.87 -3.84
CA ASP A 83 8.05 13.69 -3.01
C ASP A 83 9.43 13.02 -2.92
N ILE A 84 10.43 13.67 -3.53
CA ILE A 84 11.79 13.13 -3.64
C ILE A 84 12.50 13.18 -2.28
N GLU A 85 12.17 14.17 -1.43
CA GLU A 85 12.79 14.32 -0.11
C GLU A 85 12.26 13.22 0.83
N GLU A 86 10.94 13.03 0.86
CA GLU A 86 10.31 11.94 1.63
C GLU A 86 10.81 10.55 1.19
N LEU A 87 10.96 10.34 -0.11
CA LEU A 87 11.47 9.07 -0.66
C LEU A 87 12.90 8.80 -0.19
N GLU A 88 13.77 9.82 -0.18
CA GLU A 88 15.17 9.65 0.18
C GLU A 88 15.35 9.46 1.69
N GLU A 89 14.60 10.19 2.52
CA GLU A 89 14.54 9.95 3.96
C GLU A 89 14.12 8.50 4.27
N TYR A 90 13.10 8.02 3.57
CA TYR A 90 12.63 6.65 3.74
C TYR A 90 13.68 5.62 3.30
N ARG A 91 14.35 5.84 2.17
CA ARG A 91 15.47 5.00 1.71
C ARG A 91 16.58 4.93 2.75
N GLN A 92 16.98 6.05 3.30
CA GLN A 92 18.01 6.12 4.34
C GLN A 92 17.59 5.36 5.61
N SER A 93 16.33 5.46 6.01
CA SER A 93 15.80 4.71 7.16
C SER A 93 15.87 3.19 6.96
N LEU A 94 15.58 2.72 5.74
CA LEU A 94 15.66 1.30 5.38
C LEU A 94 17.10 0.81 5.33
N GLU A 95 18.02 1.62 4.78
CA GLU A 95 19.45 1.29 4.77
C GLU A 95 19.98 1.14 6.20
N ASN A 96 19.65 2.08 7.09
CA ASN A 96 20.03 2.00 8.49
C ASN A 96 19.49 0.73 9.15
N TYR A 97 18.20 0.40 8.95
CA TYR A 97 17.59 -0.82 9.48
C TYR A 97 18.25 -2.11 8.95
N VAL A 98 18.55 -2.16 7.65
CA VAL A 98 19.23 -3.31 7.04
C VAL A 98 20.63 -3.47 7.61
N GLU A 99 21.37 -2.38 7.80
CA GLU A 99 22.70 -2.39 8.40
C GLU A 99 22.64 -2.77 9.89
N GLU A 100 21.65 -2.30 10.65
CA GLU A 100 21.42 -2.72 12.03
C GLU A 100 21.22 -4.23 12.13
N ILE A 101 20.38 -4.82 11.26
CA ILE A 101 20.17 -6.28 11.21
C ILE A 101 21.45 -7.01 10.82
N ARG A 102 22.15 -6.55 9.78
CA ARG A 102 23.38 -7.19 9.30
C ARG A 102 24.47 -7.20 10.37
N ASN A 103 24.56 -6.12 11.16
CA ASN A 103 25.54 -5.97 12.23
C ASN A 103 25.06 -6.55 13.57
N GLN A 104 23.83 -7.06 13.65
CA GLN A 104 23.27 -7.66 14.86
C GLN A 104 23.98 -9.00 15.13
N THR A 105 24.69 -9.07 16.25
CA THR A 105 25.30 -10.31 16.73
C THR A 105 24.34 -11.00 17.71
N ASN A 106 24.51 -12.30 17.94
CA ASN A 106 23.72 -13.02 18.95
C ASN A 106 23.86 -12.38 20.35
N GLU A 107 25.03 -11.82 20.68
CA GLU A 107 25.24 -11.10 21.94
C GLU A 107 24.49 -9.76 21.99
N SER A 108 24.50 -8.96 20.92
CA SER A 108 23.79 -7.67 20.92
C SER A 108 22.28 -7.85 20.98
N TYR A 109 21.76 -8.90 20.33
CA TYR A 109 20.34 -9.26 20.40
C TYR A 109 19.92 -9.70 21.81
N GLN A 110 20.74 -10.52 22.50
CA GLN A 110 20.44 -10.93 23.87
C GLN A 110 20.49 -9.77 24.87
N GLN A 111 21.46 -8.86 24.74
CA GLN A 111 21.51 -7.65 25.57
C GLN A 111 20.30 -6.73 25.37
N GLN A 112 19.79 -6.64 24.13
CA GLN A 112 18.60 -5.85 23.81
C GLN A 112 17.33 -6.46 24.43
N LEU A 113 17.18 -7.78 24.36
CA LEU A 113 16.07 -8.50 25.01
C LEU A 113 16.11 -8.39 26.54
N GLU A 114 17.30 -8.48 27.14
CA GLU A 114 17.48 -8.29 28.58
C GLU A 114 17.12 -6.87 29.01
N ALA A 115 17.54 -5.85 28.24
CA ALA A 115 17.20 -4.45 28.52
C ALA A 115 15.69 -4.18 28.42
N GLU A 116 15.02 -4.72 27.40
CA GLU A 116 13.55 -4.61 27.26
C GLU A 116 12.79 -5.27 28.40
N GLN A 117 13.35 -6.31 29.03
CA GLN A 117 12.72 -7.03 30.14
C GLN A 117 12.68 -6.21 31.45
N TYR A 118 13.56 -5.22 31.60
CA TYR A 118 13.63 -4.33 32.78
C TYR A 118 12.98 -2.95 32.55
N GLU A 119 12.51 -2.66 31.34
CA GLU A 119 11.82 -1.42 31.07
C GLU A 119 10.35 -1.50 31.55
N PRO A 120 9.82 -0.46 32.21
CA PRO A 120 8.40 -0.41 32.52
C PRO A 120 7.59 -0.42 31.21
N PRO A 121 6.39 -1.03 31.22
CA PRO A 121 5.54 -1.06 30.04
C PRO A 121 5.27 0.37 29.55
N LYS A 122 5.66 0.63 28.30
CA LYS A 122 5.41 1.92 27.63
C LYS A 122 4.04 1.91 27.00
N VAL A 123 3.41 3.09 26.96
CA VAL A 123 2.15 3.28 26.23
C VAL A 123 2.35 2.84 24.79
N THR A 124 1.55 1.88 24.36
CA THR A 124 1.55 1.39 22.99
C THR A 124 0.84 2.39 22.08
N LYS A 125 1.18 2.37 20.79
CA LYS A 125 0.48 3.19 19.78
C LYS A 125 -1.03 2.93 19.76
N ARG A 126 -1.44 1.69 20.03
CA ARG A 126 -2.86 1.30 20.10
C ARG A 126 -3.59 1.99 21.25
N GLU A 127 -3.01 1.95 22.45
CA GLU A 127 -3.60 2.62 23.62
C GLU A 127 -3.73 4.12 23.40
N ALA A 128 -2.67 4.77 22.88
CA ALA A 128 -2.71 6.19 22.56
C ALA A 128 -3.80 6.52 21.53
N MET A 129 -3.91 5.71 20.47
CA MET A 129 -4.92 5.90 19.42
C MET A 129 -6.35 5.69 19.94
N GLU A 130 -6.59 4.69 20.78
CA GLU A 130 -7.91 4.46 21.40
C GLU A 130 -8.36 5.66 22.24
N VAL A 131 -7.44 6.24 23.04
CA VAL A 131 -7.73 7.45 23.83
C VAL A 131 -8.01 8.65 22.93
N MET A 132 -7.19 8.88 21.91
CA MET A 132 -7.37 10.01 20.98
C MET A 132 -8.69 9.90 20.20
N LEU A 133 -9.03 8.72 19.69
CA LEU A 133 -10.27 8.48 18.95
C LEU A 133 -11.49 8.62 19.86
N THR A 134 -11.43 8.10 21.08
CA THR A 134 -12.52 8.26 22.07
C THR A 134 -12.74 9.72 22.40
N ALA A 135 -11.67 10.48 22.68
CA ALA A 135 -11.77 11.91 22.96
C ALA A 135 -12.33 12.70 21.76
N LEU A 136 -11.94 12.36 20.54
CA LEU A 136 -12.47 12.98 19.32
C LEU A 136 -13.95 12.64 19.12
N PHE A 137 -14.33 11.38 19.32
CA PHE A 137 -15.70 10.93 19.20
C PHE A 137 -16.62 11.61 20.23
N GLU A 138 -16.22 11.58 21.51
CA GLU A 138 -16.97 12.21 22.61
C GLU A 138 -17.05 13.73 22.49
N LYS A 139 -16.23 14.37 21.64
CA LYS A 139 -16.38 15.80 21.34
C LYS A 139 -17.68 16.12 20.59
N PHE A 140 -18.15 15.19 19.75
CA PHE A 140 -19.30 15.39 18.87
C PHE A 140 -20.49 14.48 19.22
N PHE A 141 -20.25 13.36 19.88
CA PHE A 141 -21.26 12.34 20.16
C PHE A 141 -21.34 12.01 21.65
N GLU A 142 -22.50 11.53 22.09
CA GLU A 142 -22.64 10.84 23.38
C GLU A 142 -21.85 9.51 23.36
N PRO A 143 -21.36 9.02 24.52
CA PRO A 143 -20.73 7.71 24.60
C PRO A 143 -21.60 6.62 23.99
N LEU A 144 -20.97 5.67 23.29
CA LEU A 144 -21.69 4.58 22.63
C LEU A 144 -22.56 3.81 23.63
N ASP A 145 -23.80 3.52 23.23
CA ASP A 145 -24.67 2.62 24.00
C ASP A 145 -24.26 1.15 23.78
N VAL A 146 -23.11 0.80 24.35
CA VAL A 146 -22.52 -0.54 24.26
C VAL A 146 -23.46 -1.59 24.88
N GLN A 147 -24.25 -1.20 25.89
CA GLN A 147 -25.19 -2.12 26.53
C GLN A 147 -26.30 -2.52 25.55
N LYS A 148 -26.93 -1.55 24.88
CA LYS A 148 -27.96 -1.84 23.88
C LYS A 148 -27.40 -2.61 22.69
N TRP A 149 -26.21 -2.24 22.22
CA TRP A 149 -25.55 -2.94 21.12
C TRP A 149 -25.25 -4.40 21.47
N ASN A 150 -24.73 -4.68 22.67
CA ASN A 150 -24.50 -6.04 23.14
C ASN A 150 -25.82 -6.83 23.28
N GLN A 151 -26.89 -6.18 23.72
CA GLN A 151 -28.21 -6.81 23.80
C GLN A 151 -28.73 -7.20 22.41
N ASP A 152 -28.61 -6.34 21.40
CA ASP A 152 -29.03 -6.65 20.04
C ASP A 152 -28.19 -7.80 19.44
N LYS A 153 -26.87 -7.82 19.71
CA LYS A 153 -26.00 -8.95 19.33
C LYS A 153 -26.44 -10.26 19.99
N ALA A 154 -26.76 -10.23 21.28
CA ALA A 154 -27.24 -11.42 21.98
C ALA A 154 -28.58 -11.90 21.41
N THR A 155 -29.51 -10.98 21.16
CA THR A 155 -30.84 -11.26 20.60
C THR A 155 -30.74 -11.96 19.24
N THR A 156 -29.83 -11.51 18.38
CA THR A 156 -29.63 -12.14 17.06
C THR A 156 -28.81 -13.43 17.12
N HIS A 157 -27.87 -13.56 18.06
CA HIS A 157 -27.04 -14.75 18.21
C HIS A 157 -27.80 -15.96 18.77
N PHE A 158 -28.73 -15.73 19.70
CA PHE A 158 -29.49 -16.79 20.36
C PHE A 158 -30.86 -17.06 19.73
N ALA A 159 -31.22 -16.39 18.63
CA ALA A 159 -32.48 -16.61 17.94
C ALA A 159 -32.51 -17.93 17.16
N GLU A 160 -33.61 -18.66 17.26
CA GLU A 160 -33.89 -19.82 16.41
C GLU A 160 -34.50 -19.37 15.07
N LEU A 161 -34.58 -20.27 14.08
CA LEU A 161 -35.17 -19.97 12.77
C LEU A 161 -36.61 -19.45 12.86
N THR A 162 -37.36 -19.88 13.87
CA THR A 162 -38.72 -19.43 14.16
C THR A 162 -38.79 -17.98 14.63
N ASP A 163 -37.73 -17.51 15.30
CA ASP A 163 -37.67 -16.19 15.94
C ASP A 163 -37.19 -15.11 14.97
N MET A 164 -36.67 -15.51 13.80
CA MET A 164 -36.11 -14.57 12.81
C MET A 164 -37.16 -13.64 12.19
N THR A 165 -38.45 -13.98 12.31
CA THR A 165 -39.55 -13.10 11.91
C THR A 165 -40.10 -12.27 13.06
N ASP A 166 -39.64 -12.51 14.29
CA ASP A 166 -40.10 -11.76 15.45
C ASP A 166 -39.60 -10.33 15.41
N THR A 167 -40.43 -9.43 15.95
CA THR A 167 -40.16 -8.00 15.91
C THR A 167 -38.84 -7.66 16.59
N ASP A 168 -38.52 -8.31 17.71
CA ASP A 168 -37.28 -8.07 18.45
C ASP A 168 -36.05 -8.45 17.62
N TYR A 169 -36.08 -9.59 16.94
CA TYR A 169 -35.02 -10.02 16.03
C TYR A 169 -34.87 -9.06 14.85
N VAL A 170 -35.97 -8.68 14.21
CA VAL A 170 -35.96 -7.80 13.03
C VAL A 170 -35.42 -6.42 13.41
N LEU A 171 -35.85 -5.85 14.53
CA LEU A 171 -35.38 -4.55 15.00
C LEU A 171 -33.90 -4.59 15.43
N ALA A 172 -33.45 -5.66 16.09
CA ALA A 172 -32.03 -5.84 16.43
C ALA A 172 -31.17 -5.96 15.17
N SER A 173 -31.59 -6.78 14.21
CA SER A 173 -30.96 -6.94 12.90
C SER A 173 -30.88 -5.63 12.11
N MET A 174 -31.95 -4.83 12.11
CA MET A 174 -31.95 -3.50 11.45
C MET A 174 -30.91 -2.55 12.05
N ARG A 175 -30.79 -2.51 13.39
CA ARG A 175 -29.81 -1.65 14.08
C ARG A 175 -28.37 -2.14 13.87
N LEU A 176 -28.15 -3.45 13.95
CA LEU A 176 -26.83 -4.05 13.71
C LEU A 176 -26.33 -3.85 12.27
N ASN A 177 -27.23 -3.79 11.30
CA ASN A 177 -26.91 -3.46 9.91
C ASN A 177 -26.64 -1.97 9.67
N ASN A 178 -27.04 -1.08 10.60
CA ASN A 178 -26.82 0.36 10.51
C ASN A 178 -26.24 0.92 11.83
N PRO A 179 -25.05 0.45 12.26
CA PRO A 179 -24.57 0.66 13.62
C PRO A 179 -24.23 2.12 13.93
N VAL A 180 -23.71 2.86 12.95
CA VAL A 180 -23.39 4.29 13.13
C VAL A 180 -24.66 5.06 13.47
N GLN A 181 -25.73 4.92 12.68
CA GLN A 181 -26.98 5.63 12.94
C GLN A 181 -27.72 5.13 14.19
N SER A 182 -27.53 3.86 14.55
CA SER A 182 -28.34 3.20 15.57
C SER A 182 -27.73 3.24 16.98
N TYR A 183 -26.40 3.33 17.09
CA TYR A 183 -25.68 3.29 18.38
C TYR A 183 -24.84 4.53 18.66
N THR A 184 -24.83 5.51 17.75
CA THR A 184 -24.24 6.83 17.99
C THR A 184 -25.34 7.88 18.06
N ARG A 185 -25.11 8.91 18.88
CA ARG A 185 -26.02 10.04 19.02
C ARG A 185 -25.22 11.32 19.10
N GLU A 186 -25.49 12.25 18.19
CA GLU A 186 -24.84 13.57 18.17
C GLU A 186 -25.28 14.40 19.38
N LYS A 187 -24.36 15.21 19.90
CA LYS A 187 -24.59 16.13 21.02
C LYS A 187 -25.31 17.42 20.61
#